data_AF-A0A7J9IFW2-F1
#
_entry.id   AF-A0A7J9IFW2-F1
#
_cell.length_a   1.000
_cell.length_b   1.000
_cell.length_c   1.000
_cell.angle_alpha   90.00
_cell.angle_beta   90.00
_cell.angle_gamma   90.00
#
_symmetry.space_group_name_H-M   'P 1'
#
loop_
_entity.id
_entity.type
_entity.pdbx_description
1 polymer ?
#
loop_
_entity_poly.entity_id
_entity_poly.type
_entity_poly.pdbx_seq_one_letter_code
_entity_poly.pdbx_strand_id
1 'polypeptide(L)' 'MASDDRLVNSILIDKCKKVFKGLNSLVDVGGGTKTLSKAIVDAFPHLECIVLDLPHVVANCWNFWQENKRQRKKKELKQK' A
#
# COMPACT_ATOMS: atom_id res chain seq x y z
N MET A 1 -15.13 -5.73 3.96
CA MET A 1 -14.78 -5.68 5.39
C MET A 1 -13.69 -4.63 5.64
N ALA A 2 -13.95 -3.36 5.29
CA ALA A 2 -12.92 -2.31 5.35
C ALA A 2 -12.56 -1.83 6.78
N SER A 3 -13.39 -2.16 7.78
CA SER A 3 -13.17 -1.74 9.16
C SER A 3 -12.09 -2.57 9.86
N ASP A 4 -12.07 -3.89 9.61
CA ASP A 4 -11.04 -4.80 10.12
C ASP A 4 -9.68 -4.47 9.51
N ASP A 5 -9.62 -4.24 8.19
CA ASP A 5 -8.38 -3.89 7.49
C ASP A 5 -7.70 -2.65 8.10
N ARG A 6 -8.47 -1.65 8.56
CA ARG A 6 -7.93 -0.43 9.18
C ARG A 6 -7.34 -0.68 10.56
N LEU A 7 -8.00 -1.49 11.38
CA LEU A 7 -7.51 -1.85 12.71
C LEU A 7 -6.27 -2.74 12.62
N VAL A 8 -6.31 -3.76 11.76
CA VAL A 8 -5.16 -4.64 11.50
C VAL A 8 -3.98 -3.85 10.95
N ASN A 9 -4.21 -2.93 10.01
CA ASN A 9 -3.18 -2.01 9.52
C ASN A 9 -2.57 -1.16 10.62
N SER A 10 -3.40 -0.55 11.48
CA SER A 10 -2.89 0.31 12.55
C SER A 10 -2.02 -0.47 13.53
N ILE A 11 -2.42 -1.69 13.88
CA ILE A 11 -1.67 -2.56 14.77
C ILE A 11 -0.37 -3.02 14.09
N LEU A 12 -0.42 -3.37 12.80
CA LEU A 12 0.75 -3.79 12.02
C LEU A 12 1.77 -2.65 11.90
N ILE A 13 1.31 -1.44 11.57
CA ILE A 13 2.14 -0.24 11.46
C ILE A 13 2.78 0.10 12.80
N ASP A 14 2.05 -0.03 13.92
CA ASP A 14 2.56 0.27 15.26
C ASP A 14 3.57 -0.80 15.75
N LYS A 15 3.21 -2.08 15.65
CA LYS A 15 4.04 -3.21 16.10
C LYS A 15 5.27 -3.41 15.23
N CYS A 16 5.14 -3.27 13.91
CA CYS A 16 6.19 -3.56 12.94
C CYS A 16 6.88 -2.30 12.42
N LYS A 17 6.66 -1.13 13.03
CA LYS A 17 7.28 0.15 12.65
C LYS A 17 8.79 0.07 12.49
N LYS A 18 9.46 -0.64 13.41
CA LYS A 18 10.92 -0.82 13.40
C LYS A 18 11.39 -1.68 12.24
N VAL A 19 10.60 -2.69 11.87
CA VAL A 19 10.90 -3.59 10.75
C VAL A 19 10.72 -2.83 9.44
N PHE A 20 9.60 -2.13 9.25
CA PHE A 20 9.32 -1.37 8.03
C PHE A 20 10.26 -0.18 7.81
N LYS A 21 10.79 0.43 8.87
CA LYS A 21 11.74 1.56 8.76
C LYS A 21 13.11 1.15 8.17
N GLY A 22 13.46 -0.14 8.22
CA GLY A 22 14.69 -0.67 7.62
C GLY A 22 14.48 -1.35 6.26
N LEU A 23 13.24 -1.43 5.79
CA LEU A 23 12.90 -2.05 4.51
C LEU A 23 12.76 -0.98 3.43
N ASN A 24 13.28 -1.29 2.25
CA ASN A 24 13.08 -0.47 1.05
C ASN A 24 11.91 -0.96 0.21
N SER A 25 11.56 -2.25 0.29
CA SER A 25 10.51 -2.87 -0.51
C SER A 25 9.72 -3.92 0.27
N LEU A 26 8.40 -3.98 0.02
CA LEU A 26 7.48 -4.98 0.59
C LEU A 26 6.63 -5.60 -0.51
N VAL A 27 6.55 -6.93 -0.56
CA VAL A 27 5.68 -7.64 -1.51
C VAL A 27 4.48 -8.21 -0.76
N ASP A 28 3.28 -7.78 -1.13
CA ASP A 28 1.99 -8.23 -0.59
C ASP A 28 1.33 -9.19 -1.59
N VAL A 29 1.27 -10.48 -1.26
CA VAL A 29 0.78 -11.55 -2.15
C VAL A 29 -0.64 -11.94 -1.73
N GLY A 30 -1.62 -11.77 -2.63
CA GLY A 30 -3.03 -12.09 -2.38
C GLY A 30 -3.81 -11.01 -1.62
N GLY A 31 -3.31 -9.76 -1.61
CA GLY A 31 -3.89 -8.65 -0.84
C GLY A 31 -5.23 -8.10 -1.36
N GLY A 32 -5.79 -8.63 -2.44
CA GLY A 32 -7.11 -8.23 -2.96
C GLY A 32 -7.20 -6.75 -3.31
N THR A 33 -8.09 -6.02 -2.64
CA THR A 33 -8.39 -4.59 -2.86
C THR A 33 -7.25 -3.64 -2.43
N LYS A 34 -6.11 -4.18 -1.96
CA LYS A 34 -4.87 -3.41 -1.74
C LYS A 34 -4.98 -2.31 -0.68
N THR A 35 -5.95 -2.45 0.22
CA THR A 35 -6.20 -1.54 1.35
C THR A 35 -5.02 -1.55 2.33
N LEU A 36 -4.44 -2.73 2.56
CA LEU A 36 -3.28 -2.95 3.43
C LEU A 36 -2.03 -2.26 2.87
N SER A 37 -1.70 -2.59 1.63
CA SER A 37 -0.55 -2.04 0.91
C SER A 37 -0.61 -0.51 0.83
N LYS A 38 -1.80 0.07 0.64
CA LYS A 38 -2.00 1.53 0.68
C LYS A 38 -1.72 2.14 2.05
N ALA A 39 -2.25 1.56 3.13
CA ALA A 39 -2.01 2.06 4.48
C ALA A 39 -0.53 2.00 4.86
N ILE A 40 0.17 0.94 4.45
CA ILE A 40 1.61 0.79 4.69
C ILE A 40 2.39 1.87 3.92
N VAL A 41 2.10 2.10 2.65
CA VAL A 41 2.78 3.15 1.85
C VAL A 41 2.45 4.56 2.37
N ASP A 42 1.22 4.81 2.82
CA ASP A 42 0.83 6.09 3.42
C ASP A 42 1.57 6.33 4.75
N ALA A 43 1.84 5.28 5.53
CA ALA A 43 2.61 5.38 6.78
C ALA A 43 4.13 5.43 6.55
N PHE A 44 4.64 4.77 5.51
CA PHE A 44 6.06 4.69 5.16
C PHE A 44 6.26 5.07 3.69
N PRO A 45 6.35 6.37 3.36
CA PRO A 45 6.47 6.82 1.96
C PRO A 45 7.77 6.41 1.28
N HIS A 46 8.78 6.00 2.06
CA HIS A 46 10.06 5.46 1.57
C HIS A 46 10.00 3.98 1.18
N LEU A 47 8.93 3.28 1.57
CA LEU A 47 8.75 1.86 1.30
C LEU A 47 8.04 1.67 -0.05
N GLU A 48 8.63 0.91 -0.95
CA GLU A 48 7.98 0.50 -2.18
C GLU A 48 7.15 -0.77 -1.93
N CYS A 49 5.82 -0.68 -2.05
CA CYS A 49 4.95 -1.84 -1.89
C CYS A 49 4.48 -2.39 -3.24
N ILE A 50 4.76 -3.67 -3.49
CA ILE A 50 4.40 -4.41 -4.70
C ILE A 50 3.30 -5.39 -4.33
N VAL A 51 2.14 -5.32 -4.98
CA VAL A 51 1.03 -6.24 -4.70
C VAL A 51 0.91 -7.25 -5.84
N LEU A 52 1.03 -8.52 -5.53
CA LEU A 52 0.87 -9.63 -6.47
C LEU A 52 -0.44 -10.37 -6.16
N ASP A 53 -1.30 -10.50 -7.16
CA ASP A 53 -2.59 -11.19 -7.00
C ASP A 53 -2.98 -11.85 -8.33
N LEU A 54 -4.07 -12.61 -8.33
CA LEU A 54 -4.61 -13.24 -9.52
C LEU A 54 -4.92 -12.17 -10.60
N PRO A 55 -4.73 -12.52 -11.90
CA PRO A 55 -4.85 -11.56 -12.99
C PRO A 55 -6.19 -10.83 -13.02
N HIS A 56 -7.29 -11.53 -12.70
CA HIS A 56 -8.64 -10.96 -12.71
C HIS A 56 -8.86 -9.95 -11.56
N VAL A 57 -8.25 -10.17 -10.40
CA VAL A 57 -8.30 -9.25 -9.26
C VAL A 57 -7.51 -7.98 -9.58
N VAL A 58 -6.31 -8.15 -10.15
CA VAL A 58 -5.46 -7.02 -10.57
C VAL A 58 -6.13 -6.21 -11.68
N ALA A 59 -6.76 -6.86 -12.65
CA ALA A 59 -7.48 -6.20 -13.74
C ALA A 59 -8.68 -5.39 -13.21
N ASN A 60 -9.47 -5.95 -12.31
CA ASN A 60 -10.61 -5.25 -11.71
C ASN A 60 -10.19 -4.02 -10.90
N CYS A 61 -9.02 -4.07 -10.25
CA CYS A 61 -8.48 -2.98 -9.45
C CYS A 61 -7.51 -2.06 -10.22
N TRP A 62 -7.38 -2.20 -11.55
CA TRP A 62 -6.41 -1.45 -12.35
C TRP A 62 -6.67 0.07 -12.33
N ASN A 63 -7.93 0.48 -12.48
CA ASN A 63 -8.32 1.90 -12.45
C ASN A 63 -7.97 2.55 -11.10
N PHE A 64 -8.18 1.82 -9.99
CA PHE A 64 -7.79 2.27 -8.67
C PHE A 64 -6.27 2.40 -8.51
N TRP A 65 -5.50 1.48 -9.09
CA TRP A 65 -4.03 1.57 -9.09
C TRP A 65 -3.53 2.77 -9.89
N GLN A 66 -4.12 3.03 -11.05
CA GLN A 66 -3.78 4.19 -11.88
C GLN A 66 -4.05 5.51 -11.16
N GLU A 67 -5.22 5.66 -10.54
CA GLU A 67 -5.52 6.89 -9.79
C GLU A 67 -4.56 7.06 -8.59
N ASN A 68 -4.25 6.00 -7.85
CA ASN A 68 -3.26 6.08 -6.76
C ASN A 68 -1.85 6.43 -7.26
N LYS A 69 -1.37 5.82 -8.35
CA LYS A 69 -0.08 6.22 -8.97
C LYS A 69 -0.08 7.69 -9.37
N ARG A 70 -1.19 8.18 -9.93
CA ARG A 70 -1.33 9.58 -10.33
C ARG A 70 -1.27 10.52 -9.13
N GLN A 71 -1.94 10.18 -8.03
CA GLN A 71 -1.91 10.95 -6.78
C GLN A 71 -0.51 10.97 -6.14
N ARG A 72 0.24 9.86 -6.20
CA ARG A 72 1.64 9.82 -5.74
C ARG A 72 2.55 10.77 -6.51
N LYS A 73 2.52 10.71 -7.86
CA LYS A 73 3.30 11.63 -8.70
C LYS A 73 2.98 13.10 -8.39
N LYS A 74 1.70 13.42 -8.16
CA LYS A 74 1.28 14.79 -7.76
C LYS A 74 1.80 15.20 -6.38
N LYS A 75 1.85 14.29 -5.40
CA LYS A 75 2.44 14.59 -4.08
C LYS A 75 3.94 14.81 -4.18
N GLU A 76 4.66 13.94 -4.91
CA GLU A 76 6.11 14.08 -5.16
C GLU A 76 6.46 15.39 -5.88
N LEU A 77 5.65 15.80 -6.87
CA LEU A 77 5.80 17.08 -7.58
C LEU A 77 5.52 18.31 -6.71
N LYS A 78 4.65 18.20 -5.70
CA LYS A 78 4.34 19.29 -4.75
C LYS A 78 5.37 19.41 -3.63
N GLN A 79 6.22 18.41 -3.46
CA GLN A 79 7.23 18.36 -2.40
C GLN A 79 8.64 18.75 -2.89
N LYS A 80 8.76 19.15 -4.17
CA LYS A 80 9.93 19.76 -4.80
C LYS A 80 9.66 21.22 -5.07
#